data_AF-A0A067C5W4-F1
#
_entry.id   AF-A0A067C5W4-F1
#
_cell.length_a   1.000
_cell.length_b   1.000
_cell.length_c   1.000
_cell.angle_alpha   90.00
_cell.angle_beta   90.00
_cell.angle_gamma   90.00
#
_symmetry.space_group_name_H-M   'P 1'
#
loop_
_entity.id
_entity.type
_entity.pdbx_description
1 polymer ?
#
loop_
_entity_poly.entity_id
_entity_poly.type
_entity_poly.pdbx_seq_one_letter_code
_entity_poly.pdbx_strand_id
1 'polypeptide(L)'
;MVLNGTIRPIDLSMTKKTSPTMAIESGVLDCVVYAPDETPPLACLAGFPYFVLTVASIQVGHFVFLNNDMGFAGCLLYALTYMCVVALDGLVNPSLGKNVRTLRANGFSDRYTLQMMLFNLLSNVLMTWLVFQKFSGPKAVNATLDLASYSVFTVAAIAANLAMTEVVFYFAHKCLHEVLPHIHLMHHCVFAPTHSSNFIFDPIDFAFELGLPTVALFVTHFGLWQEDHIVLLVSYMFIQTFYALDHSDFLKLYHFHHHTRLDDVYTVYIKYRNPTNTKREAVRKIIKRSTKVA
;
A
#
# COMPACT_ATOMS: atom_id res chain seq x y z
N MET A 1 -10.70 -37.75 9.49
CA MET A 1 -10.87 -36.92 10.69
C MET A 1 -11.57 -35.65 10.24
N VAL A 2 -12.89 -35.57 10.46
CA VAL A 2 -13.78 -34.53 9.91
C VAL A 2 -13.99 -33.47 10.98
N LEU A 3 -13.59 -32.23 10.69
CA LEU A 3 -13.85 -31.07 11.56
C LEU A 3 -15.27 -30.55 11.27
N ASN A 4 -16.22 -30.94 12.12
CA ASN A 4 -17.56 -30.36 12.18
C ASN A 4 -17.49 -28.93 12.75
N GLY A 5 -17.43 -27.93 11.87
CA GLY A 5 -17.71 -26.53 12.19
C GLY A 5 -19.07 -26.14 11.63
N THR A 6 -20.15 -26.40 12.37
CA THR A 6 -21.49 -25.91 12.03
C THR A 6 -21.51 -24.38 12.12
N ILE A 7 -21.59 -23.72 10.96
CA ILE A 7 -21.87 -22.29 10.83
C ILE A 7 -23.32 -22.06 11.29
N ARG A 8 -23.51 -21.29 12.37
CA ARG A 8 -24.84 -20.85 12.78
C ARG A 8 -25.39 -19.83 11.77
N PRO A 9 -26.67 -19.91 11.38
CA PRO A 9 -27.31 -18.88 10.57
C PRO A 9 -27.40 -17.57 11.35
N ILE A 10 -27.10 -16.46 10.67
CA ILE A 10 -27.25 -15.11 11.20
C ILE A 10 -28.74 -14.79 11.29
N ASP A 11 -29.23 -14.60 12.52
CA ASP A 11 -30.57 -14.10 12.79
C ASP A 11 -30.67 -12.64 12.34
N LEU A 12 -31.46 -12.38 11.30
CA LEU A 12 -31.67 -11.07 10.69
C LEU A 12 -32.76 -10.24 11.39
N SER A 13 -33.30 -10.69 12.54
CA SER A 13 -34.49 -10.08 13.14
C SER A 13 -34.26 -8.92 14.12
N MET A 14 -33.03 -8.42 14.30
CA MET A 14 -32.79 -7.26 15.18
C MET A 14 -31.89 -6.18 14.57
N THR A 15 -32.45 -5.31 13.73
CA THR A 15 -31.83 -4.02 13.41
C THR A 15 -32.59 -2.87 14.04
N LYS A 16 -32.56 -2.80 15.39
CA LYS A 16 -32.64 -1.48 16.05
C LYS A 16 -31.24 -0.88 15.89
N LYS A 17 -31.10 0.18 15.07
CA LYS A 17 -29.87 0.98 14.97
C LYS A 17 -29.65 1.71 16.30
N THR A 18 -29.24 0.98 17.33
CA THR A 18 -28.53 1.58 18.45
C THR A 18 -27.11 1.80 17.95
N SER A 19 -26.77 3.04 17.60
CA SER A 19 -25.38 3.44 17.37
C SER A 19 -24.62 3.09 18.64
N PRO A 20 -23.78 2.05 18.67
CA PRO A 20 -22.98 1.79 19.85
C PRO A 20 -22.02 2.95 19.95
N THR A 21 -22.16 3.77 20.99
CA THR A 21 -21.08 4.64 21.45
C THR A 21 -20.01 3.69 21.97
N MET A 22 -19.19 3.15 21.06
CA MET A 22 -18.01 2.42 21.48
C MET A 22 -17.13 3.47 22.16
N ALA A 23 -16.99 3.35 23.48
CA ALA A 23 -15.89 3.97 24.18
C ALA A 23 -14.62 3.51 23.43
N ILE A 24 -13.95 4.46 22.80
CA ILE A 24 -12.69 4.19 22.13
C ILE A 24 -11.73 3.85 23.26
N GLU A 25 -11.47 2.56 23.49
CA GLU A 25 -10.43 2.14 24.43
C GLU A 25 -9.14 2.86 24.06
N SER A 26 -8.49 3.47 25.05
CA SER A 26 -7.21 4.15 24.87
C SER A 26 -6.20 3.15 24.33
N GLY A 27 -5.59 3.47 23.21
CA GLY A 27 -4.71 2.59 22.47
C GLY A 27 -3.33 3.21 22.22
N VAL A 28 -2.36 2.39 21.83
CA VAL A 28 -0.97 2.80 21.58
C VAL A 28 -0.87 3.85 20.45
N LEU A 29 -1.87 3.90 19.56
CA LEU A 29 -1.96 4.86 18.46
C LEU A 29 -2.72 6.15 18.82
N ASP A 30 -3.08 6.39 20.08
CA ASP A 30 -3.82 7.60 20.45
C ASP A 30 -3.02 8.89 20.17
N CYS A 31 -1.69 8.82 20.12
CA CYS A 31 -0.84 9.97 19.80
C CYS A 31 -1.01 10.52 18.37
N VAL A 32 -1.67 9.77 17.49
CA VAL A 32 -2.01 10.21 16.11
C VAL A 32 -3.52 10.39 15.91
N VAL A 33 -4.32 10.24 16.96
CA VAL A 33 -5.79 10.40 16.92
C VAL A 33 -6.16 11.77 17.48
N TYR A 34 -6.30 12.74 16.59
CA TYR A 34 -6.65 14.12 16.95
C TYR A 34 -8.16 14.35 17.06
N ALA A 35 -8.56 15.29 17.93
CA ALA A 35 -9.91 15.83 17.98
C ALA A 35 -10.28 16.56 16.66
N PRO A 36 -11.58 16.80 16.37
CA PRO A 36 -12.01 17.42 15.10
C PRO A 36 -11.42 18.81 14.82
N ASP A 37 -11.16 19.58 15.88
CA ASP A 37 -10.61 20.93 15.90
C ASP A 37 -9.11 20.97 16.21
N GLU A 38 -8.51 19.82 16.53
CA GLU A 38 -7.11 19.70 16.85
C GLU A 38 -6.26 19.50 15.58
N THR A 39 -5.21 20.31 15.47
CA THR A 39 -4.22 20.22 14.40
C THR A 39 -3.05 19.34 14.81
N PRO A 40 -2.55 18.44 13.95
CA PRO A 40 -1.32 17.72 14.20
C PRO A 40 -0.14 18.67 14.50
N PRO A 41 0.84 18.26 15.33
CA PRO A 41 1.92 19.13 15.78
C PRO A 41 2.82 19.63 14.64
N LEU A 42 2.88 18.89 13.53
CA LEU A 42 3.67 19.24 12.35
C LEU A 42 2.79 19.50 11.11
N ALA A 43 1.56 19.97 11.32
CA ALA A 43 0.61 20.26 10.24
C ALA A 43 1.13 21.24 9.18
N CYS A 44 2.13 22.08 9.51
CA CYS A 44 2.79 22.97 8.55
C CYS A 44 3.54 22.23 7.42
N LEU A 45 3.86 20.94 7.60
CA LEU A 45 4.49 20.11 6.58
C LEU A 45 3.48 19.39 5.67
N ALA A 46 2.17 19.47 5.96
CA ALA A 46 1.16 18.72 5.24
C ALA A 46 1.06 19.12 3.75
N GLY A 47 0.62 18.18 2.90
CA GLY A 47 0.51 18.38 1.46
C GLY A 47 1.86 18.28 0.75
N PHE A 48 2.23 19.31 -0.02
CA PHE A 48 3.41 19.26 -0.89
C PHE A 48 4.74 19.02 -0.16
N PRO A 49 5.06 19.65 0.99
CA PRO A 49 6.32 19.41 1.67
C PRO A 49 6.49 17.95 2.12
N TYR A 50 5.47 17.37 2.76
CA TYR A 50 5.48 15.96 3.17
C TYR A 50 5.53 15.00 1.98
N PHE A 51 4.83 15.34 0.89
CA PHE A 51 4.92 14.61 -0.37
C PHE A 51 6.36 14.57 -0.90
N VAL A 52 7.05 15.72 -0.97
CA VAL A 52 8.45 15.79 -1.42
C VAL A 52 9.36 14.99 -0.49
N LEU A 53 9.20 15.09 0.82
CA LEU A 53 9.98 14.32 1.79
C LEU A 53 9.80 12.80 1.60
N THR A 54 8.57 12.37 1.32
CA THR A 54 8.25 10.97 1.04
C THR A 54 8.98 10.49 -0.22
N VAL A 55 8.83 11.21 -1.34
CA VAL A 55 9.50 10.86 -2.59
C VAL A 55 11.03 10.87 -2.43
N ALA A 56 11.58 11.89 -1.77
CA ALA A 56 13.00 11.98 -1.49
C ALA A 56 13.50 10.80 -0.66
N SER A 57 12.74 10.35 0.34
CA SER A 57 13.10 9.19 1.17
C SER A 57 13.16 7.89 0.36
N ILE A 58 12.21 7.70 -0.57
CA ILE A 58 12.22 6.57 -1.51
C ILE A 58 13.48 6.63 -2.40
N GLN A 59 13.76 7.79 -3.00
CA GLN A 59 14.91 7.95 -3.90
C GLN A 59 16.26 7.82 -3.17
N VAL A 60 16.39 8.37 -1.96
CA VAL A 60 17.58 8.18 -1.11
C VAL A 60 17.77 6.71 -0.78
N GLY A 61 16.71 5.98 -0.46
CA GLY A 61 16.79 4.55 -0.26
C GLY A 61 17.33 3.80 -1.48
N HIS A 62 16.74 4.03 -2.65
CA HIS A 62 17.12 3.39 -3.91
C HIS A 62 18.56 3.73 -4.34
N PHE A 63 18.91 5.02 -4.38
CA PHE A 63 20.15 5.49 -5.02
C PHE A 63 21.29 5.78 -4.06
N VAL A 64 21.05 5.82 -2.75
CA VAL A 64 22.10 6.06 -1.74
C VAL A 64 22.28 4.81 -0.88
N PHE A 65 21.25 4.40 -0.13
CA PHE A 65 21.41 3.29 0.83
C PHE A 65 21.59 1.94 0.14
N LEU A 66 20.86 1.71 -0.96
CA LEU A 66 20.92 0.46 -1.72
C LEU A 66 21.87 0.48 -2.92
N ASN A 67 22.63 1.55 -3.14
CA ASN A 67 23.56 1.65 -4.28
C ASN A 67 25.04 1.70 -3.85
N ASN A 68 25.35 2.22 -2.66
CA ASN A 68 26.74 2.47 -2.23
C ASN A 68 27.44 1.26 -1.57
N ASP A 69 27.18 0.04 -2.06
CA ASP A 69 27.78 -1.21 -1.52
C ASP A 69 27.60 -1.41 0.01
N MET A 70 26.62 -0.74 0.61
CA MET A 70 26.33 -0.84 2.05
C MET A 70 25.75 -2.21 2.45
N GLY A 71 25.48 -3.08 1.48
CA GLY A 71 24.94 -4.42 1.69
C GLY A 71 23.65 -4.41 2.51
N PHE A 72 23.60 -5.23 3.56
CA PHE A 72 22.43 -5.30 4.44
C PHE A 72 22.31 -4.10 5.39
N ALA A 73 23.41 -3.38 5.67
CA ALA A 73 23.33 -2.15 6.48
C ALA A 73 22.50 -1.07 5.78
N GLY A 74 22.62 -0.96 4.44
CA GLY A 74 21.76 -0.11 3.62
C GLY A 74 20.27 -0.45 3.75
N CYS A 75 19.94 -1.75 3.78
CA CYS A 75 18.58 -2.24 4.01
C CYS A 75 18.02 -1.77 5.37
N LEU A 76 18.83 -1.86 6.44
CA LEU A 76 18.43 -1.43 7.79
C LEU A 76 18.20 0.09 7.87
N LEU A 77 19.08 0.89 7.26
CA LEU A 77 18.93 2.35 7.19
C LEU A 77 17.70 2.76 6.39
N TYR A 78 17.40 2.04 5.31
CA TYR A 78 16.20 2.28 4.51
C TYR A 78 14.94 1.95 5.30
N ALA A 79 14.89 0.82 6.01
CA ALA A 79 13.79 0.48 6.91
C ALA A 79 13.59 1.53 8.02
N LEU A 80 14.68 1.98 8.65
CA LEU A 80 14.62 3.03 9.67
C LEU A 80 14.05 4.33 9.11
N THR A 81 14.47 4.72 7.90
CA THR A 81 13.99 5.93 7.24
C THR A 81 12.49 5.82 6.95
N TYR A 82 12.00 4.70 6.43
CA TYR A 82 10.56 4.49 6.25
C TYR A 82 9.78 4.52 7.57
N MET A 83 10.30 3.90 8.63
CA MET A 83 9.66 3.97 9.95
C MET A 83 9.53 5.43 10.42
N CYS A 84 10.55 6.25 10.21
CA CYS A 84 10.51 7.68 10.51
C CYS A 84 9.47 8.42 9.65
N VAL A 85 9.38 8.14 8.34
CA VAL A 85 8.41 8.79 7.44
C VAL A 85 6.96 8.38 7.79
N VAL A 86 6.74 7.12 8.17
CA VAL A 86 5.45 6.62 8.64
C VAL A 86 5.05 7.27 9.97
N ALA A 87 5.98 7.39 10.92
CA ALA A 87 5.73 8.11 12.17
C ALA A 87 5.43 9.59 11.91
N LEU A 88 6.19 10.22 11.00
CA LEU A 88 5.98 11.60 10.58
C LEU A 88 4.59 11.81 9.95
N ASP A 89 4.09 10.84 9.18
CA ASP A 89 2.74 10.90 8.58
C ASP A 89 1.66 11.22 9.63
N GLY A 90 1.71 10.49 10.75
CA GLY A 90 0.78 10.68 11.86
C GLY A 90 0.91 12.03 12.54
N LEU A 91 2.10 12.63 12.55
CA LEU A 91 2.36 13.95 13.15
C LEU A 91 2.04 15.12 12.21
N VAL A 92 1.90 14.84 10.91
CA VAL A 92 1.69 15.85 9.86
C VAL A 92 0.23 15.91 9.42
N ASN A 93 -0.44 14.77 9.30
CA ASN A 93 -1.81 14.71 8.78
C ASN A 93 -2.76 13.96 9.74
N PRO A 94 -3.96 14.50 10.06
CA PRO A 94 -4.92 13.80 10.91
C PRO A 94 -5.54 12.53 10.27
N SER A 95 -5.22 12.23 9.01
CA SER A 95 -5.79 11.13 8.24
C SER A 95 -5.43 9.77 8.80
N LEU A 96 -4.20 9.57 9.30
CA LEU A 96 -3.84 8.32 9.98
C LEU A 96 -4.74 8.07 11.20
N GLY A 97 -4.98 9.09 12.03
CA GLY A 97 -5.92 9.00 13.15
C GLY A 97 -7.36 8.67 12.74
N LYS A 98 -7.84 9.21 11.60
CA LYS A 98 -9.15 8.86 11.03
C LYS A 98 -9.21 7.39 10.60
N ASN A 99 -8.13 6.87 10.03
CA ASN A 99 -8.01 5.46 9.64
C ASN A 99 -7.96 4.55 10.87
N VAL A 100 -7.20 4.92 11.91
CA VAL A 100 -7.14 4.20 13.20
C VAL A 100 -8.53 4.08 13.83
N ARG A 101 -9.31 5.16 13.88
CA ARG A 101 -10.70 5.10 14.37
C ARG A 101 -11.57 4.11 13.58
N THR A 102 -11.38 4.05 12.27
CA THR A 102 -12.11 3.12 11.40
C THR A 102 -11.64 1.69 11.60
N LEU A 103 -10.33 1.45 11.71
CA LEU A 103 -9.76 0.14 12.03
C LEU A 103 -10.32 -0.40 13.35
N ARG A 104 -10.33 0.41 14.41
CA ARG A 104 -10.94 0.07 15.71
C ARG A 104 -12.43 -0.27 15.57
N ALA A 105 -13.18 0.50 14.77
CA ALA A 105 -14.59 0.23 14.49
C ALA A 105 -14.85 -1.11 13.77
N ASN A 106 -13.83 -1.65 13.09
CA ASN A 106 -13.87 -2.96 12.43
C ASN A 106 -13.23 -4.08 13.26
N GLY A 107 -12.81 -3.81 14.49
CA GLY A 107 -12.28 -4.81 15.43
C GLY A 107 -10.78 -5.01 15.35
N PHE A 108 -10.05 -4.20 14.57
CA PHE A 108 -8.59 -4.25 14.56
C PHE A 108 -8.02 -3.47 15.75
N SER A 109 -7.21 -4.14 16.56
CA SER A 109 -6.49 -3.49 17.66
C SER A 109 -5.29 -2.69 17.14
N ASP A 110 -4.87 -1.68 17.89
CA ASP A 110 -3.68 -0.88 17.57
C ASP A 110 -2.41 -1.73 17.47
N ARG A 111 -2.24 -2.68 18.38
CA ARG A 111 -1.07 -3.57 18.40
C ARG A 111 -1.01 -4.41 17.13
N TYR A 112 -2.15 -4.99 16.74
CA TYR A 112 -2.24 -5.77 15.51
C TYR A 112 -1.97 -4.88 14.29
N THR A 113 -2.54 -3.67 14.25
CA THR A 113 -2.31 -2.70 13.17
C THR A 113 -0.81 -2.38 13.02
N LEU A 114 -0.13 -2.03 14.12
CA LEU A 114 1.29 -1.75 14.14
C LEU A 114 2.15 -2.96 13.72
N GLN A 115 1.78 -4.16 14.14
CA GLN A 115 2.47 -5.39 13.74
C GLN A 115 2.38 -5.62 12.24
N MET A 116 1.19 -5.44 11.64
CA MET A 116 1.01 -5.59 10.20
C MET A 116 1.78 -4.51 9.43
N MET A 117 1.70 -3.25 9.88
CA MET A 117 2.48 -2.15 9.28
C MET A 117 3.98 -2.45 9.28
N LEU A 118 4.52 -2.89 10.42
CA LEU A 118 5.93 -3.24 10.54
C LEU A 118 6.29 -4.42 9.63
N PHE A 119 5.47 -5.47 9.63
CA PHE A 119 5.70 -6.65 8.78
C PHE A 119 5.71 -6.29 7.29
N ASN A 120 4.72 -5.53 6.81
CA ASN A 120 4.61 -5.13 5.41
C ASN A 120 5.75 -4.19 5.01
N LEU A 121 6.11 -3.23 5.88
CA LEU A 121 7.26 -2.35 5.66
C LEU A 121 8.55 -3.14 5.52
N LEU A 122 8.86 -4.02 6.47
CA LEU A 122 10.08 -4.83 6.45
C LEU A 122 10.11 -5.76 5.23
N SER A 123 8.98 -6.37 4.89
CA SER A 123 8.85 -7.22 3.70
C SER A 123 9.11 -6.44 2.42
N ASN A 124 8.56 -5.22 2.32
CA ASN A 124 8.78 -4.35 1.16
C ASN A 124 10.24 -3.90 1.03
N VAL A 125 10.87 -3.50 2.13
CA VAL A 125 12.28 -3.07 2.15
C VAL A 125 13.20 -4.25 1.84
N LEU A 126 12.93 -5.44 2.37
CA LEU A 126 13.70 -6.65 2.07
C LEU A 126 13.60 -7.02 0.59
N MET A 127 12.41 -6.98 0.00
CA MET A 127 12.23 -7.25 -1.43
C MET A 127 12.98 -6.23 -2.29
N THR A 128 12.91 -4.95 -1.90
CA THR A 128 13.63 -3.87 -2.58
C THR A 128 15.14 -4.07 -2.48
N TRP A 129 15.66 -4.46 -1.31
CA TRP A 129 17.07 -4.83 -1.16
C TRP A 129 17.45 -6.02 -2.05
N LEU A 130 16.62 -7.07 -2.15
CA LEU A 130 16.89 -8.20 -3.05
C LEU A 130 17.02 -7.75 -4.51
N VAL A 131 16.07 -6.95 -5.01
CA VAL A 131 16.10 -6.45 -6.40
C VAL A 131 17.34 -5.59 -6.66
N PHE A 132 17.62 -4.63 -5.78
CA PHE A 132 18.70 -3.68 -5.97
C PHE A 132 20.09 -4.30 -5.77
N GLN A 133 20.28 -5.04 -4.68
CA GLN A 133 21.60 -5.52 -4.27
C GLN A 133 21.89 -6.95 -4.74
N LYS A 134 20.89 -7.85 -4.71
CA LYS A 134 21.12 -9.27 -5.04
C LYS A 134 20.94 -9.59 -6.52
N PHE A 135 19.96 -8.99 -7.18
CA PHE A 135 19.71 -9.27 -8.60
C PHE A 135 20.43 -8.32 -9.55
N SER A 136 20.56 -7.04 -9.20
CA SER A 136 21.03 -6.03 -10.17
C SER A 136 22.42 -5.47 -9.85
N GLY A 137 22.68 -5.15 -8.58
CA GLY A 137 23.92 -4.56 -8.09
C GLY A 137 24.11 -3.08 -8.46
N PRO A 138 25.13 -2.41 -7.89
CA PRO A 138 25.34 -0.96 -8.05
C PRO A 138 25.53 -0.49 -9.48
N LYS A 139 26.20 -1.30 -10.32
CA LYS A 139 26.46 -0.94 -11.72
C LYS A 139 25.15 -0.79 -12.51
N ALA A 140 24.22 -1.72 -12.32
CA ALA A 140 22.91 -1.65 -12.98
C ALA A 140 22.08 -0.46 -12.47
N VAL A 141 22.11 -0.19 -11.16
CA VAL A 141 21.44 0.97 -10.56
C VAL A 141 21.98 2.27 -11.16
N ASN A 142 23.31 2.44 -11.23
CA ASN A 142 23.92 3.62 -11.85
C ASN A 142 23.57 3.74 -13.34
N ALA A 143 23.54 2.62 -14.05
CA ALA A 143 23.17 2.59 -15.47
C ALA A 143 21.70 3.02 -15.70
N THR A 144 20.81 2.93 -14.71
CA THR A 144 19.45 3.51 -14.84
C THR A 144 19.44 5.04 -14.95
N LEU A 145 20.53 5.72 -14.55
CA LEU A 145 20.68 7.17 -14.67
C LEU A 145 21.36 7.59 -15.98
N ASP A 146 21.91 6.63 -16.73
CA ASP A 146 22.57 6.88 -18.02
C ASP A 146 21.57 6.68 -19.17
N LEU A 147 21.34 7.74 -19.94
CA LEU A 147 20.47 7.70 -21.12
C LEU A 147 20.95 6.68 -22.17
N ALA A 148 22.24 6.39 -22.23
CA ALA A 148 22.79 5.41 -23.16
C ALA A 148 22.35 3.96 -22.85
N SER A 149 21.90 3.69 -21.63
CA SER A 149 21.37 2.38 -21.22
C SER A 149 19.97 2.09 -21.79
N TYR A 150 19.31 3.09 -22.39
CA TYR A 150 17.92 2.98 -22.86
C TYR A 150 17.85 2.83 -24.38
N SER A 151 17.91 1.59 -24.85
CA SER A 151 17.56 1.27 -26.23
C SER A 151 16.04 1.33 -26.46
N VAL A 152 15.61 1.42 -27.71
CA VAL A 152 14.17 1.30 -28.07
C VAL A 152 13.57 0.00 -27.53
N PHE A 153 14.34 -1.10 -27.56
CA PHE A 153 13.93 -2.38 -27.02
C PHE A 153 13.76 -2.33 -25.50
N THR A 154 14.71 -1.74 -24.77
CA THR A 154 14.66 -1.58 -23.30
C THR A 154 13.41 -0.80 -22.88
N VAL A 155 13.12 0.31 -23.56
CA VAL A 155 11.92 1.13 -23.28
C VAL A 155 10.64 0.35 -23.57
N ALA A 156 10.59 -0.38 -24.68
CA ALA A 156 9.44 -1.23 -25.02
C ALA A 156 9.23 -2.36 -24.00
N ALA A 157 10.31 -2.99 -23.51
CA ALA A 157 10.25 -4.03 -22.50
C ALA A 157 9.77 -3.50 -21.14
N ILE A 158 10.21 -2.30 -20.73
CA ILE A 158 9.69 -1.62 -19.53
C ILE A 158 8.19 -1.36 -19.68
N ALA A 159 7.76 -0.79 -20.82
CA ALA A 159 6.34 -0.54 -21.07
C ALA A 159 5.50 -1.83 -21.06
N ALA A 160 6.03 -2.92 -21.63
CA ALA A 160 5.39 -4.23 -21.59
C ALA A 160 5.26 -4.76 -20.17
N ASN A 161 6.31 -4.63 -19.34
CA ASN A 161 6.26 -4.98 -17.92
C ASN A 161 5.16 -4.22 -17.19
N LEU A 162 5.09 -2.90 -17.35
CA LEU A 162 4.06 -2.07 -16.71
C LEU A 162 2.65 -2.48 -17.12
N ALA A 163 2.44 -2.80 -18.40
CA ALA A 163 1.15 -3.29 -18.89
C ALA A 163 0.79 -4.67 -18.29
N MET A 164 1.75 -5.58 -18.20
CA MET A 164 1.52 -6.90 -17.60
C MET A 164 1.22 -6.81 -16.11
N THR A 165 1.95 -5.95 -15.38
CA THR A 165 1.74 -5.80 -13.93
C THR A 165 0.41 -5.13 -13.61
N GLU A 166 -0.07 -4.21 -14.46
CA GLU A 166 -1.43 -3.66 -14.36
C GLU A 166 -2.50 -4.74 -14.53
N VAL A 167 -2.32 -5.64 -15.50
CA VAL A 167 -3.26 -6.76 -15.72
C VAL A 167 -3.27 -7.69 -14.52
N VAL A 168 -2.09 -8.03 -13.98
CA VAL A 168 -1.97 -8.87 -12.78
C VAL A 168 -2.62 -8.20 -11.57
N PHE A 169 -2.34 -6.91 -11.35
CA PHE A 169 -2.97 -6.13 -10.30
C PHE A 169 -4.49 -6.14 -10.44
N TYR A 170 -5.02 -5.88 -11.64
CA TYR A 170 -6.47 -5.85 -11.88
C TYR A 170 -7.16 -7.13 -11.41
N PHE A 171 -6.63 -8.29 -11.79
CA PHE A 171 -7.23 -9.56 -11.39
C PHE A 171 -7.01 -9.87 -9.91
N ALA A 172 -5.85 -9.54 -9.34
CA ALA A 172 -5.56 -9.74 -7.92
C ALA A 172 -6.47 -8.86 -7.04
N HIS A 173 -6.54 -7.57 -7.34
CA HIS A 173 -7.36 -6.59 -6.63
C HIS A 173 -8.85 -6.91 -6.76
N LYS A 174 -9.32 -7.26 -7.96
CA LYS A 174 -10.69 -7.75 -8.13
C LYS A 174 -10.99 -9.01 -7.30
N CYS A 175 -10.03 -9.94 -7.21
CA CYS A 175 -10.19 -11.14 -6.38
C CYS A 175 -10.32 -10.78 -4.89
N LEU A 176 -9.51 -9.84 -4.40
CA LEU A 176 -9.59 -9.32 -3.04
C LEU A 176 -10.97 -8.68 -2.76
N HIS A 177 -11.51 -7.93 -3.72
CA HIS A 177 -12.80 -7.27 -3.58
C HIS A 177 -14.02 -8.20 -3.69
N GLU A 178 -13.97 -9.21 -4.56
CA GLU A 178 -15.12 -10.08 -4.84
C GLU A 178 -15.10 -11.43 -4.11
N VAL A 179 -13.92 -12.00 -3.89
CA VAL A 179 -13.74 -13.38 -3.39
C VAL A 179 -13.18 -13.40 -1.98
N LEU A 180 -12.22 -12.51 -1.67
CA LEU A 180 -11.53 -12.47 -0.38
C LEU A 180 -11.72 -11.13 0.37
N PRO A 181 -12.95 -10.57 0.47
CA PRO A 181 -13.15 -9.21 0.98
C PRO A 181 -12.76 -9.05 2.45
N HIS A 182 -12.75 -10.12 3.23
CA HIS A 182 -12.34 -10.09 4.64
C HIS A 182 -10.83 -9.86 4.81
N ILE A 183 -10.02 -10.38 3.87
CA ILE A 183 -8.56 -10.16 3.85
C ILE A 183 -8.28 -8.70 3.49
N HIS A 184 -9.05 -8.16 2.54
CA HIS A 184 -8.91 -6.79 2.05
C HIS A 184 -9.51 -5.71 2.97
N LEU A 185 -10.25 -6.12 4.00
CA LEU A 185 -10.99 -5.21 4.86
C LEU A 185 -10.09 -4.25 5.63
N MET A 186 -8.93 -4.72 6.11
CA MET A 186 -7.99 -3.90 6.86
C MET A 186 -7.49 -2.73 6.01
N HIS A 187 -7.11 -3.01 4.77
CA HIS A 187 -6.67 -1.98 3.84
C HIS A 187 -7.78 -0.98 3.55
N HIS A 188 -9.00 -1.43 3.25
CA HIS A 188 -10.15 -0.52 3.02
C HIS A 188 -10.65 0.26 4.23
N CYS A 189 -10.15 -0.02 5.44
CA CYS A 189 -10.41 0.85 6.59
C CYS A 189 -9.67 2.21 6.47
N VAL A 190 -8.75 2.36 5.52
CA VAL A 190 -8.01 3.59 5.26
C VAL A 190 -8.76 4.59 4.38
N PHE A 191 -9.96 5.02 4.81
CA PHE A 191 -10.80 5.97 4.06
C PHE A 191 -10.18 7.35 3.83
N ALA A 192 -9.11 7.69 4.55
CA ALA A 192 -8.29 8.86 4.30
C ALA A 192 -6.86 8.38 3.99
N PRO A 193 -6.59 7.87 2.77
CA PRO A 193 -5.28 7.34 2.43
C PRO A 193 -4.19 8.39 2.60
N THR A 194 -3.05 7.94 3.08
CA THR A 194 -1.80 8.70 3.20
C THR A 194 -0.64 7.75 2.91
N HIS A 195 0.60 8.25 2.97
CA HIS A 195 1.75 7.40 2.71
C HIS A 195 1.84 6.19 3.65
N SER A 196 1.54 6.33 4.95
CA SER A 196 1.54 5.18 5.87
C SER A 196 0.47 4.13 5.57
N SER A 197 -0.59 4.51 4.85
CA SER A 197 -1.66 3.59 4.45
C SER A 197 -1.14 2.48 3.51
N ASN A 198 -0.02 2.71 2.82
CA ASN A 198 0.68 1.69 2.02
C ASN A 198 1.17 0.47 2.85
N PHE A 199 1.13 0.53 4.17
CA PHE A 199 1.54 -0.58 5.04
C PHE A 199 0.40 -1.14 5.90
N ILE A 200 -0.78 -0.53 5.86
CA ILE A 200 -1.97 -1.00 6.61
C ILE A 200 -2.69 -2.05 5.75
N PHE A 201 -2.24 -3.30 5.84
CA PHE A 201 -2.74 -4.43 5.06
C PHE A 201 -2.72 -5.70 5.90
N ASP A 202 -3.59 -6.66 5.59
CA ASP A 202 -3.29 -8.06 5.89
C ASP A 202 -2.08 -8.50 5.01
N PRO A 203 -1.13 -9.31 5.50
CA PRO A 203 0.02 -9.74 4.70
C PRO A 203 -0.35 -10.45 3.39
N ILE A 204 -1.48 -11.17 3.38
CA ILE A 204 -1.98 -11.83 2.16
C ILE A 204 -2.52 -10.78 1.19
N ASP A 205 -3.19 -9.74 1.68
CA ASP A 205 -3.64 -8.59 0.89
C ASP A 205 -2.45 -7.91 0.21
N PHE A 206 -1.41 -7.58 1.00
CA PHE A 206 -0.19 -6.96 0.51
C PHE A 206 0.54 -7.83 -0.54
N ALA A 207 0.54 -9.15 -0.34
CA ALA A 207 1.11 -10.10 -1.30
C ALA A 207 0.32 -10.12 -2.63
N PHE A 208 -1.01 -9.93 -2.60
CA PHE A 208 -1.82 -9.86 -3.81
C PHE A 208 -1.62 -8.53 -4.54
N GLU A 209 -1.67 -7.41 -3.83
CA GLU A 209 -1.60 -6.08 -4.44
C GLU A 209 -0.20 -5.72 -4.93
N LEU A 210 0.85 -5.99 -4.16
CA LEU A 210 2.22 -5.61 -4.52
C LEU A 210 3.11 -6.82 -4.85
N GLY A 211 2.89 -7.93 -4.16
CA GLY A 211 3.68 -9.15 -4.34
C GLY A 211 3.47 -9.79 -5.72
N LEU A 212 2.23 -9.96 -6.18
CA LEU A 212 1.95 -10.59 -7.48
C LEU A 212 2.48 -9.76 -8.66
N PRO A 213 2.29 -8.43 -8.73
CA PRO A 213 2.98 -7.60 -9.73
C PRO A 213 4.50 -7.74 -9.69
N THR A 214 5.10 -7.81 -8.50
CA THR A 214 6.55 -8.00 -8.34
C THR A 214 7.00 -9.38 -8.85
N VAL A 215 6.25 -10.44 -8.55
CA VAL A 215 6.53 -11.80 -9.07
C VAL A 215 6.45 -11.81 -10.59
N ALA A 216 5.48 -11.11 -11.19
CA ALA A 216 5.38 -11.00 -12.64
C ALA A 216 6.64 -10.38 -13.25
N LEU A 217 7.24 -9.35 -12.61
CA LEU A 217 8.52 -8.81 -13.05
C LEU A 217 9.67 -9.82 -13.00
N PHE A 218 9.75 -10.66 -11.96
CA PHE A 218 10.77 -11.70 -11.90
C PHE A 218 10.59 -12.75 -13.00
N VAL A 219 9.35 -13.19 -13.21
CA VAL A 219 9.03 -14.16 -14.27
C VAL A 219 9.43 -13.61 -15.64
N THR A 220 9.14 -12.33 -15.92
CA THR A 220 9.47 -11.72 -17.21
C THR A 220 10.96 -11.42 -17.33
N HIS A 221 11.63 -11.05 -16.25
CA HIS A 221 13.09 -10.83 -16.21
C HIS A 221 13.86 -12.10 -16.62
N PHE A 222 13.56 -13.24 -16.00
CA PHE A 222 14.24 -14.51 -16.31
C PHE A 222 13.70 -15.17 -17.59
N GLY A 223 12.41 -15.03 -17.89
CA GLY A 223 11.75 -15.75 -18.99
C GLY A 223 11.71 -15.03 -20.33
N LEU A 224 11.62 -13.69 -20.33
CA LEU A 224 11.41 -12.89 -21.56
C LEU A 224 12.57 -11.93 -21.84
N TRP A 225 13.13 -11.32 -20.80
CA TRP A 225 14.07 -10.20 -20.94
C TRP A 225 15.54 -10.59 -20.80
N GLN A 226 15.85 -11.89 -20.81
CA GLN A 226 17.24 -12.40 -20.79
C GLN A 226 18.07 -11.78 -19.66
N GLU A 227 17.45 -11.62 -18.48
CA GLU A 227 18.07 -11.02 -17.31
C GLU A 227 18.53 -9.55 -17.50
N ASP A 228 17.84 -8.77 -18.36
CA ASP A 228 18.08 -7.32 -18.46
C ASP A 228 17.73 -6.62 -17.13
N HIS A 229 18.77 -6.22 -16.40
CA HIS A 229 18.64 -5.57 -15.08
C HIS A 229 18.07 -4.16 -15.16
N ILE A 230 18.24 -3.43 -16.27
CA ILE A 230 17.69 -2.08 -16.42
C ILE A 230 16.17 -2.19 -16.56
N VAL A 231 15.70 -3.14 -17.38
CA VAL A 231 14.27 -3.42 -17.51
C VAL A 231 13.66 -3.80 -16.17
N LEU A 232 14.29 -4.69 -15.39
CA LEU A 232 13.81 -5.07 -14.06
C LEU A 232 13.79 -3.88 -13.09
N LEU A 233 14.92 -3.18 -12.92
CA LEU A 233 15.07 -2.10 -11.96
C LEU A 233 14.09 -0.96 -12.24
N VAL A 234 14.02 -0.50 -13.48
CA VAL A 234 13.16 0.63 -13.84
C VAL A 234 11.68 0.26 -13.69
N SER A 235 11.29 -0.94 -14.12
CA SER A 235 9.93 -1.43 -13.92
C SER A 235 9.59 -1.54 -12.42
N TYR A 236 10.49 -2.11 -11.62
CA TYR A 236 10.29 -2.27 -10.18
C TYR A 236 10.21 -0.92 -9.44
N MET A 237 11.12 0.01 -9.74
CA MET A 237 11.10 1.37 -9.20
C MET A 237 9.81 2.10 -9.56
N PHE A 238 9.32 1.93 -10.79
CA PHE A 238 8.06 2.52 -11.23
C PHE A 238 6.88 1.97 -10.43
N ILE A 239 6.77 0.65 -10.29
CA ILE A 239 5.68 0.01 -9.51
C ILE A 239 5.71 0.51 -8.06
N GLN A 240 6.86 0.43 -7.39
CA GLN A 240 7.01 0.85 -5.99
C GLN A 240 6.68 2.33 -5.80
N THR A 241 7.23 3.19 -6.66
CA THR A 241 6.99 4.63 -6.58
C THR A 241 5.52 4.92 -6.84
N PHE A 242 4.95 4.40 -7.93
CA PHE A 242 3.57 4.69 -8.29
C PHE A 242 2.58 4.19 -7.22
N TYR A 243 2.82 3.01 -6.65
CA TYR A 243 2.00 2.49 -5.55
C TYR A 243 1.97 3.45 -4.35
N ALA A 244 3.13 3.99 -3.98
CA ALA A 244 3.23 5.02 -2.94
C ALA A 244 2.51 6.33 -3.32
N LEU A 245 2.57 6.74 -4.60
CA LEU A 245 1.90 7.93 -5.12
C LEU A 245 0.38 7.78 -5.14
N ASP A 246 -0.15 6.58 -5.40
CA ASP A 246 -1.58 6.32 -5.55
C ASP A 246 -2.34 6.42 -4.22
N HIS A 247 -1.62 6.34 -3.10
CA HIS A 247 -2.12 6.57 -1.74
C HIS A 247 -1.80 7.97 -1.19
N SER A 248 -1.26 8.87 -2.02
CA SER A 248 -0.92 10.23 -1.59
C SER A 248 -2.16 11.09 -1.40
N ASP A 249 -2.28 11.70 -0.22
CA ASP A 249 -3.27 12.72 0.11
C ASP A 249 -3.03 14.06 -0.61
N PHE A 250 -1.85 14.27 -1.17
CA PHE A 250 -1.52 15.42 -2.01
C PHE A 250 -1.97 15.20 -3.46
N LEU A 251 -1.58 14.07 -4.08
CA LEU A 251 -1.91 13.79 -5.49
C LEU A 251 -3.34 13.30 -5.70
N LYS A 252 -3.88 12.51 -4.77
CA LYS A 252 -5.24 11.95 -4.82
C LYS A 252 -5.59 11.30 -6.16
N LEU A 253 -4.76 10.35 -6.58
CA LEU A 253 -4.93 9.60 -7.82
C LEU A 253 -6.14 8.64 -7.75
N TYR A 254 -6.31 7.79 -8.75
CA TYR A 254 -7.53 7.01 -8.90
C TYR A 254 -7.72 6.02 -7.75
N HIS A 255 -6.66 5.38 -7.26
CA HIS A 255 -6.77 4.43 -6.18
C HIS A 255 -7.07 5.11 -4.84
N PHE A 256 -6.54 6.33 -4.59
CA PHE A 256 -6.99 7.17 -3.48
C PHE A 256 -8.52 7.35 -3.48
N HIS A 257 -9.08 7.66 -4.65
CA HIS A 257 -10.53 7.83 -4.76
C HIS A 257 -11.29 6.53 -4.58
N HIS A 258 -10.75 5.42 -5.05
CA HIS A 258 -11.29 4.10 -4.83
C HIS A 258 -11.45 3.79 -3.33
N HIS A 259 -10.41 4.00 -2.51
CA HIS A 259 -10.49 3.89 -1.04
C HIS A 259 -11.59 4.75 -0.42
N THR A 260 -11.65 6.02 -0.81
CA THR A 260 -12.63 6.95 -0.23
C THR A 260 -14.08 6.59 -0.57
N ARG A 261 -14.31 5.95 -1.73
CA ARG A 261 -15.65 5.69 -2.30
C ARG A 261 -16.10 4.24 -2.19
N LEU A 262 -15.15 3.30 -2.09
CA LEU A 262 -15.34 1.86 -2.27
C LEU A 262 -16.12 1.59 -3.55
N ASP A 263 -15.50 1.96 -4.68
CA ASP A 263 -16.05 1.72 -6.01
C ASP A 263 -15.35 0.54 -6.72
N ASP A 264 -15.82 0.18 -7.90
CA ASP A 264 -15.40 -0.97 -8.70
C ASP A 264 -14.23 -0.66 -9.66
N VAL A 265 -13.31 0.23 -9.24
CA VAL A 265 -12.07 0.54 -9.96
C VAL A 265 -10.96 -0.33 -9.40
N TYR A 266 -10.55 -1.35 -10.16
CA TYR A 266 -9.52 -2.31 -9.75
C TYR A 266 -8.15 -2.09 -10.41
N THR A 267 -7.94 -0.93 -11.01
CA THR A 267 -6.74 -0.61 -11.81
C THR A 267 -5.91 0.46 -11.12
N VAL A 268 -4.59 0.47 -11.35
CA VAL A 268 -3.63 1.39 -10.72
C VAL A 268 -3.28 2.51 -11.70
N TYR A 269 -2.74 2.18 -12.87
CA TYR A 269 -2.23 3.20 -13.80
C TYR A 269 -3.31 3.86 -14.65
N ILE A 270 -4.34 3.10 -15.01
CA ILE A 270 -5.43 3.58 -15.86
C ILE A 270 -6.74 3.58 -15.07
N LYS A 271 -7.64 4.51 -15.36
CA LYS A 271 -8.99 4.47 -14.80
C LYS A 271 -9.87 3.58 -15.66
N TYR A 272 -10.11 2.36 -15.21
CA TYR A 272 -11.05 1.44 -15.86
C TYR A 272 -12.17 1.03 -14.90
N ARG A 273 -13.40 1.11 -15.38
CA ARG A 273 -14.59 0.60 -14.69
C ARG A 273 -15.29 -0.36 -15.63
N ASN A 274 -15.55 -1.59 -15.18
CA ASN A 274 -16.32 -2.53 -15.97
C ASN A 274 -17.83 -2.21 -15.81
N PRO A 275 -18.51 -1.70 -16.86
CA PRO A 275 -19.92 -1.30 -16.77
C PRO A 275 -20.87 -2.49 -16.50
N THR A 276 -20.40 -3.71 -16.75
CA THR A 276 -21.16 -4.95 -16.50
C THR A 276 -20.95 -5.53 -15.11
N ASN A 277 -20.06 -4.95 -14.30
CA ASN A 277 -19.87 -5.41 -12.93
C ASN A 277 -21.03 -4.96 -12.04
N THR A 278 -22.07 -5.79 -11.96
CA THR A 278 -23.25 -5.54 -11.10
C THR A 278 -23.04 -5.97 -9.65
N LYS A 279 -21.94 -6.69 -9.36
CA LYS A 279 -21.59 -7.05 -8.00
C LYS A 279 -21.09 -5.80 -7.29
N ARG A 280 -21.96 -5.20 -6.48
CA ARG A 280 -21.51 -4.19 -5.52
C ARG A 280 -20.42 -4.78 -4.64
N GLU A 281 -19.30 -4.10 -4.62
CA GLU A 281 -18.17 -4.26 -3.70
C GLU A 281 -18.49 -5.05 -2.43
N ALA A 282 -17.96 -6.28 -2.31
CA ALA A 282 -18.26 -7.12 -1.15
C ALA A 282 -17.65 -6.52 0.13
N VAL A 283 -16.49 -5.86 0.01
CA VAL A 283 -15.86 -5.09 1.09
C VAL A 283 -16.80 -4.02 1.63
N ARG A 284 -17.52 -3.29 0.75
CA ARG A 284 -18.47 -2.25 1.15
C ARG A 284 -19.62 -2.77 2.01
N LYS A 285 -19.96 -4.06 1.89
CA LYS A 285 -21.04 -4.68 2.68
C LYS A 285 -20.61 -5.03 4.11
N ILE A 286 -19.31 -5.26 4.32
CA ILE A 286 -18.79 -5.74 5.61
C ILE A 286 -18.11 -4.63 6.43
N ILE A 287 -17.64 -3.57 5.77
CA ILE A 287 -16.93 -2.48 6.44
C ILE A 287 -17.85 -1.60 7.29
N LYS A 288 -17.41 -1.33 8.52
CA LYS A 288 -18.04 -0.38 9.44
C LYS A 288 -17.32 0.96 9.33
N ARG A 289 -18.07 2.05 9.17
CA ARG A 289 -17.49 3.40 9.26
C ARG A 289 -17.50 3.86 10.70
N SER A 290 -16.44 4.53 11.14
CA SER A 290 -16.42 5.19 12.44
C SER A 290 -17.55 6.23 12.51
N THR A 291 -18.18 6.36 13.67
CA THR A 291 -19.11 7.46 13.94
C THR A 291 -18.38 8.79 13.77
N LYS A 292 -19.02 9.76 13.11
CA LYS A 292 -18.48 11.12 13.07
C LYS A 292 -18.30 11.59 14.51
N VAL A 293 -17.08 11.98 14.86
CA VAL A 293 -16.81 12.66 16.13
C VAL A 293 -17.56 13.99 16.05
N ALA A 294 -18.50 14.19 16.98
CA ALA A 294 -19.33 15.37 17.07
C ALA A 294 -18.53 16.59 17.54
#